data_AF-A0AB33K7M3-F1
#
_entry.id   AF-A0AB33K7M3-F1
#
_cell.length_a   1.000
_cell.length_b   1.000
_cell.length_c   1.000
_cell.angle_alpha   90.00
_cell.angle_beta   90.00
_cell.angle_gamma   90.00
#
_symmetry.space_group_name_H-M   'P 1'
#
loop_
_entity.id
_entity.type
_entity.pdbx_description
1 polymer ?
#
loop_
_entity_poly.entity_id
_entity_poly.type
_entity_poly.pdbx_seq_one_letter_code
_entity_poly.pdbx_strand_id
1 'polypeptide(L)'
;MTNTPSPQWGERPEGGPSAPPPSPPRRFPPLGWFFWVFIAIQALFVAWIVTGSIEVAKSWPECEGLAGFELELCQAETTGTEIGTALGIGFIVFLWAATDVIVGGAYAIYRLAKKRN
;
A
#
# COMPACT_ATOMS: atom_id res chain seq x y z
N MET A 1 -54.55 69.17 -14.97
CA MET A 1 -53.71 68.44 -15.95
C MET A 1 -52.28 68.55 -15.47
N THR A 2 -51.75 67.52 -14.83
CA THR A 2 -50.37 67.47 -14.34
C THR A 2 -49.76 66.18 -14.87
N ASN A 3 -48.88 66.30 -15.86
CA ASN A 3 -48.10 65.20 -16.40
C ASN A 3 -46.88 65.00 -15.50
N THR A 4 -46.81 63.85 -14.82
CA THR A 4 -45.61 63.43 -14.10
C THR A 4 -44.85 62.45 -14.99
N PRO A 5 -43.59 62.72 -15.36
CA PRO A 5 -42.80 61.78 -16.17
C PRO A 5 -42.39 60.56 -15.33
N SER A 6 -42.54 59.38 -15.91
CA SER A 6 -42.12 58.11 -15.34
C SER A 6 -40.59 58.04 -15.19
N PRO A 7 -40.03 57.47 -14.11
CA PRO A 7 -38.60 57.28 -13.99
C PRO A 7 -38.12 56.23 -15.01
N GLN A 8 -37.17 56.62 -15.87
CA GLN A 8 -36.48 55.67 -16.74
C GLN A 8 -35.46 54.89 -15.89
N TRP A 9 -35.78 53.64 -15.59
CA TRP A 9 -34.79 52.71 -15.07
C TRP A 9 -33.96 52.25 -16.28
N GLY A 10 -32.68 52.61 -16.28
CA GLY A 10 -31.77 52.28 -17.38
C GLY A 10 -31.73 50.78 -17.66
N GLU A 11 -31.58 50.42 -18.93
CA GLU A 11 -31.46 49.05 -19.39
C GLU A 11 -30.34 48.33 -18.61
N ARG A 12 -30.68 47.16 -18.07
CA ARG A 12 -29.70 46.28 -17.43
C ARG A 12 -28.65 45.91 -18.49
N PRO A 13 -27.35 46.07 -18.24
CA PRO A 13 -26.34 45.65 -19.20
C PRO A 13 -26.44 44.12 -19.39
N GLU A 14 -26.97 43.71 -20.53
CA GLU A 14 -26.90 42.33 -20.98
C GLU A 14 -25.45 42.03 -21.38
N GLY A 15 -24.85 41.01 -20.79
CA GLY A 15 -23.58 40.46 -21.28
C GLY A 15 -22.37 40.69 -20.38
N GLY A 16 -22.45 40.34 -19.10
CA GLY A 16 -21.26 39.86 -18.40
C GLY A 16 -21.01 38.39 -18.79
N PRO A 17 -19.77 37.95 -19.08
CA PRO A 17 -19.49 36.55 -19.35
C PRO A 17 -20.00 35.71 -18.18
N SER A 18 -20.98 34.85 -18.46
CA SER A 18 -21.54 33.92 -17.50
C SER A 18 -20.40 33.10 -16.91
N ALA A 19 -20.21 33.21 -15.59
CA ALA A 19 -19.23 32.41 -14.88
C ALA A 19 -19.44 30.94 -15.25
N PRO A 20 -18.37 30.19 -15.60
CA PRO A 20 -18.51 28.78 -15.91
C PRO A 20 -19.14 28.07 -14.70
N PRO A 21 -20.06 27.11 -14.92
CA PRO A 21 -20.69 26.41 -13.82
C PRO A 21 -19.63 25.79 -12.90
N PRO A 22 -19.83 25.79 -11.57
CA PRO A 22 -18.87 25.20 -10.65
C PRO A 22 -18.65 23.74 -11.04
N SER A 23 -17.42 23.38 -11.38
CA SER A 23 -17.04 22.01 -11.70
C SER A 23 -17.47 21.08 -10.56
N PRO A 24 -18.12 19.94 -10.84
CA PRO A 24 -18.56 19.04 -9.78
C PRO A 24 -17.36 18.60 -8.93
N PRO A 25 -17.53 18.47 -7.60
CA PRO A 25 -16.46 17.99 -6.75
C PRO A 25 -16.03 16.62 -7.26
N ARG A 26 -14.73 16.50 -7.59
CA ARG A 26 -14.15 15.21 -7.98
C ARG A 26 -14.30 14.28 -6.79
N ARG A 27 -15.36 13.46 -6.79
CA ARG A 27 -15.50 12.34 -5.88
C ARG A 27 -14.36 11.39 -6.22
N PHE A 28 -13.32 11.37 -5.39
CA PHE A 28 -12.32 10.32 -5.45
C PHE A 28 -13.07 9.00 -5.39
N PRO A 29 -12.95 8.12 -6.40
CA PRO A 29 -13.66 6.86 -6.38
C PRO A 29 -13.20 6.08 -5.16
N PRO A 30 -14.10 5.39 -4.45
CA PRO A 30 -13.74 4.59 -3.30
C PRO A 30 -12.83 3.45 -3.76
N LEU A 31 -11.52 3.60 -3.58
CA LEU A 31 -10.54 2.51 -3.68
C LEU A 31 -10.69 1.51 -2.50
N GLY A 32 -11.77 1.64 -1.72
CA GLY A 32 -11.83 1.26 -0.31
C GLY A 32 -12.06 -0.22 0.02
N TRP A 33 -12.14 -1.13 -0.96
CA TRP A 33 -12.16 -2.57 -0.65
C TRP A 33 -10.86 -3.25 -1.06
N PHE A 34 -10.45 -3.04 -2.31
CA PHE A 34 -9.23 -3.65 -2.83
C PHE A 34 -7.97 -3.18 -2.11
N PHE A 35 -7.86 -1.87 -1.84
CA PHE A 35 -6.74 -1.32 -1.08
C PHE A 35 -6.69 -1.92 0.33
N TRP A 36 -7.83 -2.17 0.95
CA TRP A 36 -7.92 -2.79 2.27
C TRP A 36 -7.58 -4.29 2.24
N VAL A 37 -8.00 -5.03 1.21
CA VAL A 37 -7.59 -6.44 1.02
C VAL A 37 -6.09 -6.54 0.81
N PHE A 38 -5.51 -5.67 -0.02
CA PHE A 38 -4.06 -5.58 -0.23
C PHE A 38 -3.34 -5.28 1.09
N ILE A 39 -3.77 -4.24 1.82
CA ILE A 39 -3.21 -3.89 3.13
C ILE A 39 -3.34 -5.04 4.14
N ALA A 40 -4.46 -5.76 4.17
CA ALA A 40 -4.67 -6.89 5.09
C ALA A 40 -3.70 -8.04 4.80
N ILE A 41 -3.50 -8.37 3.51
CA ILE A 41 -2.54 -9.38 3.08
C ILE A 41 -1.12 -8.93 3.41
N GLN A 42 -0.75 -7.67 3.14
CA GLN A 42 0.56 -7.13 3.50
C GLN A 42 0.80 -7.17 5.01
N ALA A 43 -0.17 -6.73 5.80
CA ALA A 43 -0.06 -6.74 7.25
C ALA A 43 0.09 -8.15 7.81
N LEU A 44 -0.60 -9.15 7.23
CA LEU A 44 -0.45 -10.55 7.61
C LEU A 44 0.97 -11.06 7.34
N PHE A 45 1.51 -10.81 6.14
CA PHE A 45 2.87 -11.24 5.80
C PHE A 45 3.94 -10.54 6.65
N VAL A 46 3.79 -9.23 6.89
CA VAL A 46 4.68 -8.49 7.78
C VAL A 46 4.61 -9.03 9.20
N ALA A 47 3.40 -9.28 9.72
CA ALA A 47 3.23 -9.88 11.04
C ALA A 47 3.93 -11.25 11.11
N TRP A 48 3.79 -12.07 10.07
CA TRP A 48 4.39 -13.40 10.01
C TRP A 48 5.92 -13.36 9.97
N ILE A 49 6.51 -12.43 9.19
CA ILE A 49 7.97 -12.20 9.18
C ILE A 49 8.45 -11.75 10.56
N VAL A 50 7.77 -10.79 11.19
CA VAL A 50 8.15 -10.26 12.50
C VAL A 50 8.09 -11.35 13.57
N THR A 51 7.02 -12.15 13.60
CA THR A 51 6.93 -13.27 14.56
C THR A 51 7.98 -14.33 14.30
N GLY A 52 8.21 -14.72 13.04
CA GLY A 52 9.21 -15.72 12.68
C GLY A 52 10.64 -15.27 12.97
N SER A 53 10.95 -13.98 12.78
CA SER A 53 12.29 -13.44 13.08
C SER A 53 12.58 -13.32 14.57
N ILE A 54 11.57 -13.13 15.43
CA ILE A 54 11.74 -13.15 16.90
C ILE A 54 12.10 -14.56 17.40
N GLU A 55 11.55 -15.61 16.78
CA GLU A 55 11.86 -17.00 17.14
C GLU A 55 13.30 -17.37 16.77
N VAL A 56 13.72 -16.98 15.57
CA VAL A 56 15.10 -17.14 15.11
C VAL A 56 16.09 -16.41 16.02
N ALA A 57 15.81 -15.16 16.40
CA ALA A 57 16.70 -14.37 17.25
C ALA A 57 17.00 -15.03 18.60
N LYS A 58 16.10 -15.89 19.10
CA LYS A 58 16.27 -16.61 20.38
C LYS A 58 17.04 -17.92 20.24
N SER A 59 17.25 -18.41 19.02
CA SER A 59 17.92 -19.70 18.79
C SER A 59 19.41 -19.58 18.51
N TRP A 60 19.98 -18.37 18.51
CA TRP A 60 21.42 -18.20 18.25
C TRP A 60 22.20 -18.64 19.48
N PRO A 61 23.02 -19.69 19.40
CA PRO A 61 23.95 -20.01 20.46
C PRO A 61 25.05 -18.94 20.46
N GLU A 62 25.16 -18.20 21.55
CA GLU A 62 26.30 -17.32 21.78
C GLU A 62 27.53 -18.21 22.06
N CYS A 63 28.31 -18.52 21.03
CA CYS A 63 29.55 -19.31 21.16
C CYS A 63 30.69 -18.53 21.88
N GLU A 64 30.36 -17.46 22.59
CA GLU A 64 31.32 -16.57 23.23
C GLU A 64 31.89 -17.24 24.49
N GLY A 65 33.21 -17.43 24.53
CA GLY A 65 33.91 -18.03 25.68
C GLY A 65 34.11 -19.55 25.62
N LEU A 66 33.66 -20.23 24.57
CA LEU A 66 33.97 -21.66 24.33
C LEU A 66 35.35 -21.82 23.67
N ALA A 67 36.04 -22.93 23.95
CA ALA A 67 37.34 -23.25 23.36
C ALA A 67 37.46 -24.73 23.01
N GLY A 68 38.24 -25.04 21.98
CA GLY A 68 38.50 -26.41 21.53
C GLY A 68 37.31 -27.04 20.80
N PHE A 69 37.04 -28.31 21.08
CA PHE A 69 36.02 -29.11 20.39
C PHE A 69 34.59 -28.57 20.55
N GLU A 70 34.27 -27.99 21.71
CA GLU A 70 32.97 -27.35 21.98
C GLU A 70 32.73 -26.14 21.06
N LEU A 71 33.79 -25.41 20.67
CA LEU A 71 33.69 -24.29 19.74
C LEU A 71 33.36 -24.77 18.32
N GLU A 72 33.99 -25.87 17.87
CA GLU A 72 33.70 -26.46 16.56
C GLU A 72 32.26 -26.99 16.48
N LEU A 73 31.76 -27.63 17.55
CA LEU A 73 30.36 -28.06 17.64
C LEU A 73 29.39 -26.87 17.58
N CYS A 74 29.65 -25.82 18.36
CA CYS A 74 28.81 -24.61 18.38
C CYS A 74 28.82 -23.88 17.03
N GLN A 75 29.98 -23.73 16.38
CA GLN A 75 30.07 -23.13 15.05
C GLN A 75 29.39 -24.00 13.98
N ALA A 76 29.52 -25.32 14.03
CA ALA A 76 28.88 -26.23 13.08
C ALA A 76 27.34 -26.12 13.16
N GLU A 77 26.77 -26.04 14.36
CA GLU A 77 25.33 -25.78 14.54
C GLU A 77 24.92 -24.39 14.03
N THR A 78 25.67 -23.35 14.42
CA THR A 78 25.36 -21.96 14.04
C THR A 78 25.35 -21.77 12.52
N THR A 79 26.32 -22.37 11.83
CA THR A 79 26.41 -22.31 10.36
C THR A 79 25.17 -22.93 9.69
N GLY A 80 24.61 -24.00 10.28
CA GLY A 80 23.36 -24.59 9.82
C GLY A 80 22.14 -23.69 10.03
N THR A 81 22.07 -23.01 11.18
CA THR A 81 20.97 -22.09 11.54
C THR A 81 20.99 -20.81 10.70
N GLU A 82 22.17 -20.25 10.40
CA GLU A 82 22.34 -19.07 9.53
C GLU A 82 21.78 -19.30 8.13
N ILE A 83 22.14 -20.43 7.53
CA ILE A 83 21.70 -20.81 6.18
C ILE A 83 20.20 -21.11 6.19
N GLY A 84 19.69 -21.81 7.21
CA GLY A 84 18.26 -22.11 7.35
C GLY A 84 17.40 -20.86 7.51
N THR A 85 17.90 -19.87 8.25
CA THR A 85 17.22 -18.58 8.46
C THR A 85 17.17 -17.75 7.19
N ALA A 86 18.31 -17.61 6.50
CA ALA A 86 18.40 -16.85 5.27
C ALA A 86 17.48 -17.44 4.18
N LEU A 87 17.42 -18.77 4.09
CA LEU A 87 16.49 -19.46 3.20
C LEU A 87 15.03 -19.29 3.62
N GLY A 88 14.74 -19.35 4.92
CA GLY A 88 13.38 -19.16 5.45
C GLY A 88 12.81 -17.78 5.13
N ILE A 89 13.56 -16.71 5.45
CA ILE A 89 13.14 -15.33 5.18
C ILE A 89 13.05 -15.08 3.67
N GLY A 90 14.06 -15.54 2.91
CA GLY A 90 14.07 -15.41 1.45
C GLY A 90 12.87 -16.08 0.79
N PHE A 91 12.47 -17.26 1.26
CA PHE A 91 11.30 -17.97 0.76
C PHE A 91 9.99 -17.23 1.05
N ILE A 92 9.83 -16.69 2.27
CA ILE A 92 8.65 -15.91 2.64
C ILE A 92 8.53 -14.66 1.76
N VAL A 93 9.63 -13.93 1.53
CA VAL A 93 9.66 -12.74 0.67
C VAL A 93 9.36 -13.10 -0.79
N PHE A 94 9.89 -14.22 -1.29
CA PHE A 94 9.59 -14.68 -2.65
C PHE A 94 8.11 -15.01 -2.82
N LEU A 95 7.53 -15.75 -1.88
CA LEU A 95 6.12 -16.14 -1.91
C LEU A 95 5.20 -14.92 -1.74
N TRP A 96 5.63 -13.95 -0.94
CA TRP A 96 4.99 -12.64 -0.81
C TRP A 96 4.98 -11.88 -2.15
N ALA A 97 6.14 -11.73 -2.80
CA ALA A 97 6.24 -11.06 -4.10
C ALA A 97 5.40 -11.75 -5.18
N ALA A 98 5.35 -13.08 -5.21
CA ALA A 98 4.49 -13.83 -6.12
C ALA A 98 3.00 -13.50 -5.91
N THR A 99 2.57 -13.42 -4.64
CA THR A 99 1.20 -13.05 -4.27
C THR A 99 0.86 -11.62 -4.72
N ASP A 100 1.76 -10.66 -4.48
CA ASP A 100 1.60 -9.27 -4.91
C ASP A 100 1.51 -9.14 -6.43
N VAL A 101 2.27 -9.93 -7.18
CA VAL A 101 2.20 -9.96 -8.65
C VAL A 101 0.83 -10.48 -9.12
N ILE A 102 0.29 -11.52 -8.48
CA ILE A 102 -1.03 -12.07 -8.84
C ILE A 102 -2.13 -11.04 -8.54
N VAL A 103 -2.12 -10.46 -7.33
CA VAL A 103 -3.13 -9.49 -6.89
C VAL A 103 -3.03 -8.18 -7.69
N GLY A 104 -1.82 -7.66 -7.86
CA GLY A 104 -1.55 -6.46 -8.66
C GLY A 104 -1.86 -6.67 -10.14
N GLY A 105 -1.51 -7.83 -10.70
CA GLY A 105 -1.81 -8.20 -12.09
C GLY A 105 -3.30 -8.30 -12.36
N ALA A 106 -4.05 -9.00 -11.50
CA ALA A 106 -5.51 -9.09 -11.58
C ALA A 106 -6.17 -7.70 -11.53
N TYR A 107 -5.67 -6.80 -10.69
CA TYR A 107 -6.15 -5.43 -10.60
C TYR A 107 -5.80 -4.59 -11.83
N ALA A 108 -4.58 -4.72 -12.36
CA ALA A 108 -4.18 -4.01 -13.58
C ALA A 108 -5.13 -4.34 -14.74
N ILE A 109 -5.48 -5.63 -14.89
CA ILE A 109 -6.45 -6.09 -15.88
C ILE A 109 -7.85 -5.50 -15.61
N TYR A 110 -8.35 -5.60 -14.36
CA TYR A 110 -9.65 -5.02 -13.98
C TYR A 110 -9.72 -3.51 -14.24
N ARG A 111 -8.66 -2.78 -13.90
CA ARG A 111 -8.56 -1.32 -14.09
C ARG A 111 -8.47 -0.93 -15.56
N LEU A 112 -7.75 -1.71 -16.37
CA LEU A 112 -7.65 -1.49 -17.81
C LEU A 112 -9.00 -1.77 -18.50
N ALA A 113 -9.71 -2.82 -18.08
CA ALA A 113 -11.06 -3.11 -18.58
C ALA A 113 -12.05 -1.99 -18.24
N LYS A 114 -12.00 -1.45 -17.01
CA LYS A 114 -12.84 -0.33 -16.58
C LYS A 114 -12.52 1.01 -17.26
N LYS A 115 -11.32 1.19 -17.78
CA LYS A 115 -10.94 2.40 -18.55
C LYS A 115 -11.47 2.37 -20.00
N ARG A 116 -11.82 1.18 -20.51
CA ARG A 116 -12.26 0.96 -21.89
C ARG A 116 -13.78 0.94 -22.06
N ASN A 117 -14.54 0.71 -20.99
CA ASN A 117 -15.99 0.92 -20.91
C ASN A 117 -16.29 2.32 -20.37
#